data_AF-A0A7M7PJM6-F1
#
_entry.id   AF-A0A7M7PJM6-F1
#
_cell.length_a   1.000
_cell.length_b   1.000
_cell.length_c   1.000
_cell.angle_alpha   90.00
_cell.angle_beta   90.00
_cell.angle_gamma   90.00
#
_symmetry.space_group_name_H-M   'P 1'
#
loop_
_entity.id
_entity.type
_entity.pdbx_description
1 polymer ?
#
loop_
_entity_poly.entity_id
_entity_poly.type
_entity_poly.pdbx_seq_one_letter_code
_entity_poly.pdbx_strand_id
1 'polypeptide(L)'
;MCSVYYPECTHDGPTHRVCYSDCLAVTDACKASFEQLLDPPWPVNCSMFTDEQEEDGSCFGPAGDIFDTNICGTRPAYAPDQYRVLGGTNARQGEFPWIGSLRIEGLDFGGHWCGSTLINSQWVLTAAHCVDYYVDRVVFGNAHLTDDSDNEVAVEVADIFVHPEYDSYWLFNDIALIRLAEPVTFSDYVRPACLSESSDELKDYRRCLVAGWETTLDGPPLTPSLKKAVVNLLDQDWCNSELFYNGSLTEEDICAEYAPGGIDTCQVTAIYGVA
;
A
#
# COMPACT_ATOMS: atom_id res chain seq x y z
N MET A 1 21.80 0.80 -14.19
CA MET A 1 21.17 1.40 -15.39
C MET A 1 19.73 0.93 -15.43
N CYS A 2 19.44 -0.33 -15.73
CA CYS A 2 18.19 -0.97 -15.31
C CYS A 2 18.41 -1.53 -13.89
N SER A 3 17.74 -1.00 -12.86
CA SER A 3 18.07 -1.24 -11.43
C SER A 3 17.34 -2.41 -10.73
N VAL A 4 16.79 -3.35 -11.52
CA VAL A 4 16.41 -4.72 -11.10
C VAL A 4 15.36 -4.82 -9.96
N TYR A 5 14.06 -4.99 -10.23
CA TYR A 5 13.35 -4.93 -11.52
C TYR A 5 12.04 -4.14 -11.50
N TYR A 6 11.85 -3.39 -10.44
CA TYR A 6 10.66 -2.60 -10.19
C TYR A 6 11.15 -1.17 -10.01
N PRO A 7 10.91 -0.26 -10.98
CA PRO A 7 10.54 1.06 -10.54
C PRO A 7 9.33 0.84 -9.64
N GLU A 8 9.47 1.22 -8.37
CA GLU A 8 8.35 1.83 -7.68
C GLU A 8 7.96 2.98 -8.61
N CYS A 9 6.81 2.88 -9.27
CA CYS A 9 6.25 4.06 -9.91
C CYS A 9 6.06 5.04 -8.76
N THR A 10 6.87 6.09 -8.70
CA THR A 10 6.69 7.12 -7.70
C THR A 10 5.42 7.86 -8.09
N HIS A 11 4.30 7.35 -7.56
CA HIS A 11 3.07 8.08 -7.46
C HIS A 11 3.38 9.23 -6.50
N ASP A 12 3.95 10.31 -7.04
CA ASP A 12 4.31 11.52 -6.31
C ASP A 12 3.03 12.36 -6.06
N GLY A 13 1.99 11.65 -5.64
CA GLY A 13 0.59 12.05 -5.60
C GLY A 13 -0.09 12.19 -6.96
N PRO A 14 -1.37 12.62 -6.96
CA PRO A 14 -2.13 12.90 -8.18
C PRO A 14 -1.60 14.12 -8.93
N THR A 15 -0.64 14.86 -8.34
CA THR A 15 -0.03 16.11 -8.84
C THR A 15 1.34 15.92 -9.50
N HIS A 16 1.84 14.68 -9.64
CA HIS A 16 3.08 14.38 -10.37
C HIS A 16 2.99 13.03 -11.10
N ARG A 17 1.97 12.89 -11.95
CA ARG A 17 1.76 11.65 -12.73
C ARG A 17 2.82 11.52 -13.83
N VAL A 18 3.27 10.30 -14.09
CA VAL A 18 4.35 9.99 -15.05
C VAL A 18 3.90 10.29 -16.49
N CYS A 19 4.68 11.09 -17.22
CA CYS A 19 4.40 11.42 -18.61
C CYS A 19 4.58 10.21 -19.55
N TYR A 20 3.88 10.21 -20.68
CA TYR A 20 3.96 9.16 -21.71
C TYR A 20 5.40 8.95 -22.21
N SER A 21 6.11 10.05 -22.48
CA SER A 21 7.50 10.07 -22.91
C SER A 21 8.47 9.49 -21.87
N ASP A 22 8.26 9.76 -20.58
CA ASP A 22 9.04 9.16 -19.49
C ASP A 22 8.77 7.65 -19.36
N CYS A 23 7.51 7.22 -19.47
CA CYS A 23 7.14 5.80 -19.49
C CYS A 23 7.81 5.05 -20.65
N LEU A 24 7.86 5.65 -21.84
CA LEU A 24 8.58 5.10 -22.99
C LEU A 24 10.09 5.02 -22.72
N ALA A 25 10.70 6.09 -22.19
CA ALA A 25 12.14 6.10 -21.88
C ALA A 25 12.53 5.02 -20.85
N VAL A 26 11.69 4.78 -19.83
CA VAL A 26 11.88 3.68 -18.87
C VAL A 26 11.67 2.31 -19.53
N THR A 27 10.66 2.18 -20.40
CA THR A 27 10.35 0.95 -21.13
C THR A 27 11.49 0.54 -22.06
N ASP A 28 11.97 1.44 -22.93
CA ASP A 28 13.07 1.17 -23.86
C ASP A 28 14.38 0.83 -23.13
N ALA A 29 14.62 1.44 -21.96
CA ALA A 29 15.78 1.14 -21.13
C ALA A 29 15.70 -0.22 -20.42
N CYS A 30 14.51 -0.63 -19.95
CA CYS A 30 14.37 -1.75 -19.01
C CYS A 30 13.81 -3.04 -19.61
N LYS A 31 12.97 -2.96 -20.65
CA LYS A 31 12.15 -4.08 -21.17
C LYS A 31 12.96 -5.35 -21.46
N ALA A 32 13.93 -5.26 -22.36
CA ALA A 32 14.67 -6.42 -22.83
C ALA A 32 15.45 -7.14 -21.70
N SER A 33 15.84 -6.41 -20.65
CA SER A 33 16.55 -6.97 -19.51
C SER A 33 15.62 -7.56 -18.45
N PHE A 34 14.38 -7.05 -18.31
CA PHE A 34 13.33 -7.62 -17.49
C PHE A 34 12.88 -8.99 -18.03
N GLU A 35 12.50 -9.03 -19.32
CA GLU A 35 12.00 -10.24 -19.98
C GLU A 35 13.07 -11.36 -19.98
N GLN A 36 14.36 -11.01 -20.04
CA GLN A 36 15.48 -11.96 -19.96
C GLN A 36 15.75 -12.53 -18.56
N LEU A 37 15.41 -11.82 -17.48
CA LEU A 37 15.84 -12.17 -16.11
C LEU A 37 14.74 -12.67 -15.19
N LEU A 38 13.46 -12.52 -15.57
CA LEU A 38 12.33 -13.01 -14.80
C LEU A 38 11.45 -14.03 -15.56
N ASP A 39 11.48 -14.03 -16.90
CA ASP A 39 10.68 -14.86 -17.83
C ASP A 39 9.19 -14.47 -18.13
N PRO A 40 8.53 -13.46 -17.53
CA PRO A 40 7.25 -12.93 -18.03
C PRO A 40 7.47 -11.75 -19.01
N PRO A 41 6.45 -11.40 -19.82
CA PRO A 41 6.48 -10.23 -20.70
C PRO A 41 6.49 -8.90 -19.92
N TRP A 42 7.01 -7.84 -20.52
CA TRP A 42 7.06 -6.49 -19.92
C TRP A 42 5.66 -5.98 -19.51
N PRO A 43 5.42 -5.65 -18.23
CA PRO A 43 4.07 -5.46 -17.70
C PRO A 43 3.57 -4.00 -17.78
N VAL A 44 4.41 -3.02 -18.13
CA VAL A 44 4.02 -1.61 -18.18
C VAL A 44 3.42 -1.30 -19.54
N ASN A 45 2.16 -0.86 -19.57
CA ASN A 45 1.49 -0.38 -20.78
C ASN A 45 1.47 1.15 -20.81
N CYS A 46 2.40 1.78 -21.53
CA CYS A 46 2.46 3.24 -21.58
C CYS A 46 1.24 3.92 -22.23
N SER A 47 0.31 3.20 -22.87
CA SER A 47 -0.89 3.81 -23.46
C SER A 47 -1.89 4.39 -22.45
N MET A 48 -1.65 4.22 -21.14
CA MET A 48 -2.45 4.81 -20.05
C MET A 48 -2.00 6.24 -19.65
N PHE A 49 -0.86 6.72 -20.18
CA PHE A 49 -0.28 8.02 -19.86
C PHE A 49 -0.35 8.98 -21.06
N THR A 50 -0.22 10.28 -20.80
CA THR A 50 -0.14 11.33 -21.84
C THR A 50 1.11 12.20 -21.65
N ASP A 51 1.45 12.99 -22.66
CA ASP A 51 2.39 14.13 -22.55
C ASP A 51 1.63 15.48 -22.50
N GLU A 52 0.31 15.45 -22.28
CA GLU A 52 -0.49 16.66 -22.03
C GLU A 52 -0.32 17.08 -20.56
N GLN A 53 -0.20 18.38 -20.29
CA GLN A 53 0.20 18.90 -18.97
C GLN A 53 -0.85 19.78 -18.29
N GLU A 54 -0.89 19.71 -16.95
CA GLU A 54 -1.65 20.60 -16.07
C GLU A 54 -0.91 21.95 -15.85
N GLU A 55 -1.57 22.92 -15.19
CA GLU A 55 -0.99 24.28 -15.01
C GLU A 55 0.28 24.31 -14.12
N ASP A 56 0.54 23.26 -13.35
CA ASP A 56 1.77 23.10 -12.55
C ASP A 56 2.93 22.41 -13.32
N GLY A 57 2.66 21.88 -14.52
CA GLY A 57 3.62 21.16 -15.36
C GLY A 57 3.68 19.65 -15.14
N SER A 58 2.82 19.07 -14.30
CA SER A 58 2.59 17.62 -14.24
C SER A 58 1.83 17.11 -15.48
N CYS A 59 1.86 15.81 -15.76
CA CYS A 59 1.17 15.22 -16.92
C CYS A 59 -0.17 14.56 -16.54
N PHE A 60 -1.13 14.51 -17.47
CA PHE A 60 -2.39 13.80 -17.24
C PHE A 60 -2.23 12.27 -17.30
N GLY A 61 -2.89 11.60 -16.36
CA GLY A 61 -3.09 10.15 -16.26
C GLY A 61 -4.49 9.85 -15.66
N PRO A 62 -4.79 8.62 -15.18
CA PRO A 62 -6.07 8.32 -14.56
C PRO A 62 -6.34 9.23 -13.34
N ALA A 63 -7.60 9.60 -13.13
CA ALA A 63 -8.06 10.28 -11.92
C ALA A 63 -8.12 9.27 -10.74
N GLY A 64 -7.97 9.75 -9.51
CA GLY A 64 -7.73 8.90 -8.34
C GLY A 64 -7.64 9.64 -7.00
N ASP A 65 -8.46 10.67 -6.73
CA ASP A 65 -8.71 11.07 -5.32
C ASP A 65 -10.12 11.64 -5.11
N ILE A 66 -10.97 10.83 -4.48
CA ILE A 66 -12.31 11.21 -4.02
C ILE A 66 -12.33 12.38 -3.02
N PHE A 67 -11.19 12.73 -2.40
CA PHE A 67 -11.07 13.84 -1.44
C PHE A 67 -10.47 15.13 -2.02
N ASP A 68 -10.10 15.17 -3.31
CA ASP A 68 -9.49 16.35 -3.98
C ASP A 68 -8.27 16.90 -3.22
N THR A 69 -7.44 16.00 -2.68
CA THR A 69 -6.23 16.35 -1.93
C THR A 69 -4.99 16.23 -2.82
N ASN A 70 -4.44 17.39 -3.21
CA ASN A 70 -3.17 17.58 -3.94
C ASN A 70 -1.90 17.07 -3.20
N ILE A 71 -2.07 16.15 -2.25
CA ILE A 71 -1.08 15.59 -1.33
C ILE A 71 -1.29 14.10 -1.01
N CYS A 72 -2.39 13.45 -1.42
CA CYS A 72 -2.51 11.99 -1.26
C CYS A 72 -1.42 11.28 -2.05
N GLY A 73 -0.99 10.09 -1.62
CA GLY A 73 0.03 9.28 -2.31
C GLY A 73 1.46 9.86 -2.29
N THR A 74 1.63 11.17 -2.02
CA THR A 74 2.93 11.84 -2.00
C THR A 74 3.90 11.24 -0.97
N ARG A 75 5.16 11.08 -1.34
CA ARG A 75 6.23 10.51 -0.49
C ARG A 75 7.40 11.49 -0.26
N PRO A 76 7.17 12.73 0.19
CA PRO A 76 8.17 13.80 0.18
C PRO A 76 9.44 13.53 1.03
N ALA A 77 9.36 12.72 2.10
CA ALA A 77 10.55 12.31 2.84
C ALA A 77 11.39 11.24 2.12
N TYR A 78 10.83 10.56 1.10
CA TYR A 78 11.48 9.50 0.37
C TYR A 78 12.29 10.04 -0.82
N ALA A 79 13.54 10.42 -0.56
CA ALA A 79 14.50 10.63 -1.64
C ALA A 79 14.84 9.27 -2.30
N PRO A 80 14.59 9.07 -3.62
CA PRO A 80 14.78 7.79 -4.31
C PRO A 80 16.26 7.52 -4.66
N ASP A 81 17.10 7.42 -3.62
CA ASP A 81 18.52 7.10 -3.75
C ASP A 81 18.69 5.67 -4.32
N GLN A 82 19.37 5.55 -5.49
CA GLN A 82 19.08 4.57 -6.56
C GLN A 82 19.52 3.10 -6.33
N TYR A 83 19.22 2.47 -5.19
CA TYR A 83 19.57 1.05 -4.97
C TYR A 83 18.50 0.18 -4.30
N ARG A 84 18.06 -0.82 -5.09
CA ARG A 84 17.53 -2.16 -4.73
C ARG A 84 16.35 -2.27 -3.76
N VAL A 85 15.26 -2.83 -4.28
CA VAL A 85 14.22 -3.52 -3.51
C VAL A 85 14.16 -4.97 -3.98
N LEU A 86 14.40 -5.91 -3.05
CA LEU A 86 14.35 -7.37 -3.28
C LEU A 86 13.95 -8.05 -1.96
N GLY A 87 12.68 -8.47 -1.83
CA GLY A 87 12.16 -9.37 -0.79
C GLY A 87 12.39 -9.00 0.69
N GLY A 88 11.35 -8.52 1.37
CA GLY A 88 11.38 -8.35 2.83
C GLY A 88 12.41 -7.33 3.34
N THR A 89 12.83 -6.41 2.47
CA THR A 89 13.65 -5.25 2.82
C THR A 89 12.92 -4.36 3.81
N ASN A 90 13.66 -3.74 4.74
CA ASN A 90 13.11 -2.66 5.53
C ASN A 90 12.72 -1.50 4.61
N ALA A 91 11.51 -0.95 4.79
CA ALA A 91 11.12 0.33 4.20
C ALA A 91 11.95 1.47 4.82
N ARG A 92 12.15 2.56 4.07
CA ARG A 92 12.81 3.76 4.62
C ARG A 92 11.82 4.55 5.49
N GLN A 93 12.36 5.26 6.47
CA GLN A 93 11.59 6.20 7.30
C GLN A 93 10.93 7.26 6.41
N GLY A 94 9.60 7.35 6.42
CA GLY A 94 8.82 8.25 5.54
C GLY A 94 8.52 7.73 4.13
N GLU A 95 8.78 6.46 3.83
CA GLU A 95 8.55 5.89 2.50
C GLU A 95 7.07 5.56 2.20
N PHE A 96 6.32 5.17 3.23
CA PHE A 96 4.88 4.95 3.18
C PHE A 96 4.20 5.84 4.24
N PRO A 97 4.14 7.17 4.03
CA PRO A 97 3.72 8.14 5.05
C PRO A 97 2.23 8.04 5.46
N TRP A 98 1.47 7.14 4.83
CA TRP A 98 0.10 6.80 5.22
C TRP A 98 -0.02 5.59 6.16
N ILE A 99 1.02 4.76 6.31
CA ILE A 99 0.91 3.54 7.11
C ILE A 99 0.86 3.89 8.60
N GLY A 100 -0.26 3.55 9.22
CA GLY A 100 -0.53 3.68 10.64
C GLY A 100 -0.43 2.34 11.36
N SER A 101 0.21 2.35 12.52
CA SER A 101 0.26 1.23 13.46
C SER A 101 -0.93 1.34 14.42
N LEU A 102 -1.89 0.40 14.34
CA LEU A 102 -2.97 0.30 15.33
C LEU A 102 -2.39 -0.23 16.64
N ARG A 103 -2.71 0.44 17.76
CA ARG A 103 -2.17 0.13 19.08
C ARG A 103 -3.26 -0.25 20.08
N ILE A 104 -2.98 -1.29 20.87
CA ILE A 104 -3.75 -1.72 22.04
C ILE A 104 -2.80 -1.68 23.25
N GLU A 105 -3.19 -1.01 24.33
CA GLU A 105 -2.36 -0.88 25.53
C GLU A 105 -2.10 -2.26 26.19
N GLY A 106 -0.83 -2.50 26.54
CA GLY A 106 -0.39 -3.72 27.21
C GLY A 106 0.03 -4.87 26.30
N LEU A 107 -0.07 -4.74 24.97
CA LEU A 107 0.59 -5.67 24.04
C LEU A 107 2.08 -5.34 23.85
N ASP A 108 2.85 -6.33 23.39
CA ASP A 108 4.28 -6.19 23.08
C ASP A 108 4.56 -5.19 21.94
N PHE A 109 5.84 -4.90 21.71
CA PHE A 109 6.32 -4.01 20.63
C PHE A 109 5.67 -2.61 20.63
N GLY A 110 5.41 -2.04 21.81
CA GLY A 110 4.75 -0.75 21.97
C GLY A 110 3.24 -0.78 21.78
N GLY A 111 2.62 -1.97 21.85
CA GLY A 111 1.19 -2.18 21.73
C GLY A 111 0.71 -2.54 20.32
N HIS A 112 1.58 -2.91 19.38
CA HIS A 112 1.15 -3.14 17.99
C HIS A 112 0.19 -4.32 17.86
N TRP A 113 -0.90 -4.12 17.11
CA TRP A 113 -1.88 -5.16 16.80
C TRP A 113 -2.06 -5.36 15.28
N CYS A 114 -2.30 -4.28 14.54
CA CYS A 114 -2.63 -4.33 13.11
C CYS A 114 -2.07 -3.14 12.33
N GLY A 115 -2.01 -3.28 11.01
CA GLY A 115 -1.78 -2.18 10.07
C GLY A 115 -3.04 -1.35 9.79
N SER A 116 -2.83 -0.16 9.24
CA SER A 116 -3.89 0.75 8.80
C SER A 116 -3.34 1.79 7.82
N THR A 117 -4.22 2.48 7.09
CA THR A 117 -3.89 3.47 6.06
C THR A 117 -4.61 4.79 6.36
N LEU A 118 -3.87 5.88 6.53
CA LEU A 118 -4.44 7.24 6.59
C LEU A 118 -5.03 7.61 5.23
N ILE A 119 -6.31 7.97 5.16
CA ILE A 119 -6.99 8.33 3.90
C ILE A 119 -7.36 9.81 3.79
N ASN A 120 -7.40 10.53 4.91
CA ASN A 120 -7.40 11.99 4.98
C ASN A 120 -6.93 12.43 6.38
N SER A 121 -7.07 13.71 6.75
CA SER A 121 -6.53 14.22 8.02
C SER A 121 -7.20 13.68 9.29
N GLN A 122 -8.38 13.03 9.23
CA GLN A 122 -9.05 12.51 10.43
C GLN A 122 -9.62 11.09 10.27
N TRP A 123 -9.46 10.47 9.09
CA TRP A 123 -10.00 9.15 8.78
C TRP A 123 -8.92 8.18 8.36
N VAL A 124 -9.07 6.95 8.85
CA VAL A 124 -8.12 5.85 8.69
C VAL A 124 -8.88 4.61 8.24
N LEU A 125 -8.34 3.90 7.26
CA LEU A 125 -8.84 2.64 6.72
C LEU A 125 -8.07 1.47 7.34
N THR A 126 -8.76 0.38 7.68
CA THR A 126 -8.16 -0.88 8.14
C THR A 126 -9.11 -2.05 7.85
N ALA A 127 -8.69 -3.27 8.18
CA ALA A 127 -9.55 -4.44 8.09
C ALA A 127 -10.59 -4.47 9.24
N ALA A 128 -11.75 -5.10 9.03
CA ALA A 128 -12.77 -5.23 10.07
C ALA A 128 -12.32 -6.16 11.20
N HIS A 129 -11.64 -7.26 10.89
CA HIS A 129 -11.09 -8.17 11.90
C HIS A 129 -10.05 -7.51 12.81
N CYS A 130 -9.36 -6.47 12.33
CA CYS A 130 -8.41 -5.68 13.13
C CYS A 130 -9.10 -4.85 14.23
N VAL A 131 -10.42 -4.64 14.14
CA VAL A 131 -11.24 -3.85 15.08
C VAL A 131 -12.38 -4.64 15.73
N ASP A 132 -12.36 -5.97 15.63
CA ASP A 132 -13.15 -6.87 16.50
C ASP A 132 -12.74 -6.74 17.99
N TYR A 133 -11.59 -6.11 18.26
CA TYR A 133 -11.07 -5.74 19.57
C TYR A 133 -10.99 -4.22 19.73
N TYR A 134 -10.99 -3.75 20.98
CA TYR A 134 -10.81 -2.33 21.29
C TYR A 134 -9.39 -1.86 20.93
N VAL A 135 -9.29 -0.74 20.22
CA VAL A 135 -8.05 -0.09 19.79
C VAL A 135 -7.96 1.30 20.43
N ASP A 136 -6.86 1.58 21.13
CA ASP A 136 -6.67 2.85 21.84
C ASP A 136 -6.34 4.01 20.90
N ARG A 137 -5.38 3.79 20.00
CA ARG A 137 -4.77 4.85 19.19
C ARG A 137 -4.15 4.31 17.91
N VAL A 138 -3.99 5.20 16.93
CA VAL A 138 -3.20 4.96 15.71
C VAL A 138 -1.91 5.76 15.80
N VAL A 139 -0.80 5.18 15.33
CA VAL A 139 0.53 5.79 15.35
C VAL A 139 1.11 5.86 13.94
N PHE A 140 1.39 7.06 13.46
CA PHE A 140 1.95 7.36 12.13
C PHE A 140 3.38 7.90 12.23
N GLY A 141 4.07 8.02 11.08
CA GLY A 141 5.34 8.75 11.00
C GLY A 141 6.54 8.06 11.65
N ASN A 142 6.43 6.79 12.01
CA ASN A 142 7.53 5.99 12.54
C ASN A 142 7.58 4.62 11.86
N ALA A 143 8.69 4.31 11.17
CA ALA A 143 8.91 3.00 10.56
C ALA A 143 9.34 1.91 11.58
N HIS A 144 9.61 2.27 12.84
CA HIS A 144 9.97 1.32 13.90
C HIS A 144 8.92 1.27 15.02
N LEU A 145 8.49 0.08 15.41
CA LEU A 145 7.42 -0.07 16.40
C LEU A 145 7.80 0.32 17.84
N THR A 146 9.11 0.41 18.14
CA THR A 146 9.65 0.48 19.51
C THR A 146 10.68 1.59 19.76
N ASP A 147 11.05 2.36 18.75
CA ASP A 147 12.15 3.34 18.85
C ASP A 147 11.58 4.74 18.73
N ASP A 148 12.04 5.67 19.58
CA ASP A 148 11.57 7.06 19.58
C ASP A 148 11.86 7.75 18.23
N SER A 149 10.86 8.45 17.67
CA SER A 149 10.99 9.23 16.43
C SER A 149 10.40 10.63 16.61
N ASP A 150 11.19 11.67 16.31
CA ASP A 150 10.72 13.08 16.27
C ASP A 150 9.59 13.32 15.26
N ASN A 151 9.30 12.34 14.39
CA ASN A 151 8.24 12.39 13.37
C ASN A 151 7.00 11.57 13.74
N GLU A 152 7.00 10.90 14.91
CA GLU A 152 5.88 10.06 15.33
C GLU A 152 4.64 10.91 15.67
N VAL A 153 3.49 10.50 15.15
CA VAL A 153 2.20 11.13 15.44
C VAL A 153 1.23 10.07 15.95
N ALA A 154 1.02 10.05 17.26
CA ALA A 154 0.09 9.17 17.94
C ALA A 154 -1.24 9.89 18.23
N VAL A 155 -2.38 9.32 17.81
CA VAL A 155 -3.72 9.92 18.00
C VAL A 155 -4.73 8.89 18.46
N GLU A 156 -5.52 9.23 19.48
CA GLU A 156 -6.58 8.39 20.04
C GLU A 156 -7.71 8.12 19.05
N VAL A 157 -8.35 6.95 19.16
CA VAL A 157 -9.55 6.59 18.40
C VAL A 157 -10.79 7.23 19.04
N ALA A 158 -11.65 7.87 18.25
CA ALA A 158 -12.95 8.36 18.72
C ALA A 158 -14.12 7.43 18.35
N ASP A 159 -14.15 6.94 17.11
CA ASP A 159 -15.21 6.05 16.63
C ASP A 159 -14.66 5.01 15.64
N ILE A 160 -15.33 3.87 15.55
CA ILE A 160 -15.03 2.78 14.62
C ILE A 160 -16.31 2.43 13.85
N PHE A 161 -16.20 2.33 12.53
CA PHE A 161 -17.28 2.04 11.59
C PHE A 161 -16.91 0.81 10.76
N VAL A 162 -17.28 -0.37 11.26
CA VAL A 162 -17.17 -1.64 10.52
C VAL A 162 -18.24 -1.69 9.42
N HIS A 163 -17.94 -2.37 8.30
CA HIS A 163 -18.91 -2.57 7.22
C HIS A 163 -20.21 -3.22 7.74
N PRO A 164 -21.41 -2.72 7.36
CA PRO A 164 -22.69 -3.26 7.86
C PRO A 164 -22.96 -4.72 7.42
N GLU A 165 -22.19 -5.23 6.45
CA GLU A 165 -22.29 -6.59 5.92
C GLU A 165 -20.97 -7.38 6.12
N TYR A 166 -20.13 -6.99 7.09
CA TYR A 166 -18.97 -7.79 7.51
C TYR A 166 -19.41 -9.13 8.12
N ASP A 167 -18.84 -10.24 7.61
CA ASP A 167 -19.02 -11.58 8.15
C ASP A 167 -17.69 -12.10 8.72
N SER A 168 -17.53 -12.09 10.05
CA SER A 168 -16.31 -12.52 10.73
C SER A 168 -16.05 -14.04 10.73
N TYR A 169 -16.94 -14.84 10.13
CA TYR A 169 -16.72 -16.28 9.91
C TYR A 169 -16.13 -16.54 8.51
N TRP A 170 -16.54 -15.78 7.49
CA TRP A 170 -16.04 -15.91 6.11
C TRP A 170 -15.02 -14.84 5.70
N LEU A 171 -14.85 -13.78 6.49
CA LEU A 171 -14.10 -12.54 6.18
C LEU A 171 -14.63 -11.77 4.95
N PHE A 172 -15.91 -11.93 4.62
CA PHE A 172 -16.54 -11.10 3.59
C PHE A 172 -16.72 -9.66 4.09
N ASN A 173 -16.48 -8.69 3.21
CA ASN A 173 -16.53 -7.25 3.52
C ASN A 173 -15.69 -6.85 4.75
N ASP A 174 -14.46 -7.38 4.85
CA ASP A 174 -13.51 -7.18 5.95
C ASP A 174 -12.91 -5.76 6.00
N ILE A 175 -13.75 -4.72 5.90
CA ILE A 175 -13.37 -3.30 5.81
C ILE A 175 -13.93 -2.49 6.98
N ALA A 176 -13.09 -1.62 7.56
CA ALA A 176 -13.51 -0.70 8.61
C ALA A 176 -12.85 0.69 8.48
N LEU A 177 -13.62 1.71 8.81
CA LEU A 177 -13.15 3.09 8.94
C LEU A 177 -13.03 3.47 10.41
N ILE A 178 -11.88 4.02 10.78
CA ILE A 178 -11.62 4.59 12.11
C ILE A 178 -11.62 6.11 11.98
N ARG A 179 -12.36 6.79 12.87
CA ARG A 179 -12.33 8.25 13.04
C ARG A 179 -11.39 8.59 14.19
N LEU A 180 -10.36 9.37 13.89
CA LEU A 180 -9.42 9.89 14.89
C LEU A 180 -10.10 10.96 15.76
N ALA A 181 -9.70 11.04 17.04
CA ALA A 181 -10.25 12.02 17.99
C ALA A 181 -9.95 13.47 17.59
N GLU A 182 -8.74 13.72 17.08
CA GLU A 182 -8.28 15.00 16.54
C GLU A 182 -7.67 14.77 15.15
N PRO A 183 -7.69 15.77 14.23
CA PRO A 183 -7.07 15.63 12.93
C PRO A 183 -5.54 15.67 13.00
N VAL A 184 -4.86 14.76 12.28
CA VAL A 184 -3.40 14.81 12.12
C VAL A 184 -2.98 16.02 11.29
N THR A 185 -1.87 16.65 11.68
CA THR A 185 -1.19 17.63 10.84
C THR A 185 -0.28 16.88 9.88
N PHE A 186 -0.51 17.02 8.57
CA PHE A 186 0.34 16.41 7.56
C PHE A 186 1.77 16.96 7.63
N SER A 187 2.74 16.06 7.43
CA SER A 187 4.17 16.34 7.43
C SER A 187 4.82 15.62 6.25
N ASP A 188 6.14 15.57 6.17
CA ASP A 188 6.78 14.76 5.13
C ASP A 188 6.80 13.26 5.45
N TYR A 189 6.44 12.89 6.69
CA TYR A 189 6.35 11.52 7.20
C TYR A 189 4.90 11.07 7.47
N VAL A 190 3.93 11.99 7.36
CA VAL A 190 2.50 11.74 7.57
C VAL A 190 1.70 12.39 6.44
N ARG A 191 1.17 11.57 5.52
CA ARG A 191 0.37 11.97 4.33
C ARG A 191 -0.76 10.96 4.14
N PRO A 192 -1.90 11.36 3.54
CA PRO A 192 -2.92 10.39 3.19
C PRO A 192 -2.47 9.55 1.98
N ALA A 193 -3.00 8.35 1.84
CA ALA A 193 -2.95 7.58 0.61
C ALA A 193 -4.15 7.94 -0.28
N CYS A 194 -4.03 7.75 -1.59
CA CYS A 194 -5.12 8.04 -2.51
C CYS A 194 -6.17 6.91 -2.49
N LEU A 195 -7.45 7.24 -2.66
CA LEU A 195 -8.51 6.26 -2.87
C LEU A 195 -8.88 6.20 -4.35
N SER A 196 -8.85 4.98 -4.90
CA SER A 196 -9.25 4.68 -6.28
C SER A 196 -10.65 5.21 -6.60
N GLU A 197 -10.82 5.79 -7.79
CA GLU A 197 -12.11 6.32 -8.25
C GLU A 197 -12.98 5.25 -8.95
N SER A 198 -12.42 4.09 -9.31
CA SER A 198 -13.18 3.00 -9.95
C SER A 198 -12.52 1.63 -9.82
N SER A 199 -13.32 0.56 -9.72
CA SER A 199 -12.81 -0.83 -9.76
C SER A 199 -12.22 -1.25 -11.11
N ASP A 200 -12.38 -0.44 -12.16
CA ASP A 200 -11.70 -0.63 -13.45
C ASP A 200 -10.20 -0.26 -13.38
N GLU A 201 -9.80 0.65 -12.49
CA GLU A 201 -8.42 1.14 -12.31
C GLU A 201 -7.43 -0.01 -11.99
N LEU A 202 -7.92 -1.02 -11.26
CA LEU A 202 -7.21 -2.26 -10.94
C LEU A 202 -6.76 -3.07 -12.17
N LYS A 203 -7.37 -2.85 -13.34
CA LYS A 203 -7.06 -3.57 -14.60
C LYS A 203 -5.85 -2.99 -15.34
N ASP A 204 -5.52 -1.73 -15.07
CA ASP A 204 -4.31 -1.08 -15.59
C ASP A 204 -3.07 -1.40 -14.73
N TYR A 205 -3.26 -1.71 -13.44
CA TYR A 205 -2.21 -2.21 -12.58
C TYR A 205 -1.94 -3.71 -12.81
N ARG A 206 -0.66 -4.09 -12.72
CA ARG A 206 -0.22 -5.51 -12.72
C ARG A 206 0.63 -5.88 -11.52
N ARG A 207 1.07 -4.89 -10.73
CA ARG A 207 1.97 -5.05 -9.59
C ARG A 207 1.73 -3.93 -8.59
N CYS A 208 1.76 -4.27 -7.31
CA CYS A 208 1.54 -3.36 -6.20
C CYS A 208 2.69 -3.46 -5.19
N LEU A 209 2.75 -2.50 -4.25
CA LEU A 209 3.61 -2.58 -3.07
C LEU A 209 2.75 -2.96 -1.86
N VAL A 210 3.18 -3.98 -1.11
CA VAL A 210 2.66 -4.26 0.23
C VAL A 210 3.72 -3.86 1.25
N ALA A 211 3.30 -3.30 2.38
CA ALA A 211 4.19 -2.91 3.46
C ALA A 211 3.49 -3.02 4.82
N GLY A 212 4.24 -3.46 5.84
CA GLY A 212 3.71 -3.77 7.17
C GLY A 212 4.78 -4.29 8.13
N TRP A 213 4.43 -4.48 9.40
CA TRP A 213 5.34 -4.99 10.44
C TRP A 213 5.14 -6.49 10.65
N GLU A 214 5.50 -7.29 9.65
CA GLU A 214 5.12 -8.70 9.61
C GLU A 214 5.96 -9.64 10.49
N THR A 215 5.31 -10.75 10.85
CA THR A 215 5.95 -12.04 11.20
C THR A 215 6.70 -12.57 9.99
N THR A 216 7.96 -12.98 10.16
CA THR A 216 8.67 -13.74 9.11
C THR A 216 8.55 -15.24 9.38
N LEU A 217 8.24 -16.04 8.36
CA LEU A 217 7.98 -17.49 8.46
C LEU A 217 9.06 -18.29 9.22
N ASP A 218 10.34 -17.91 9.07
CA ASP A 218 11.50 -18.53 9.71
C ASP A 218 12.09 -17.68 10.88
N GLY A 219 11.38 -16.67 11.36
CA GLY A 219 11.89 -15.65 12.29
C GLY A 219 11.08 -15.47 13.59
N PRO A 220 11.37 -14.42 14.37
CA PRO A 220 10.55 -14.06 15.53
C PRO A 220 9.14 -13.61 15.09
N PRO A 221 8.10 -13.78 15.95
CA PRO A 221 6.69 -13.57 15.62
C PRO A 221 6.26 -12.10 15.43
N LEU A 222 7.23 -11.19 15.30
CA LEU A 222 7.05 -9.83 14.77
C LEU A 222 8.43 -9.28 14.40
N THR A 223 8.53 -8.48 13.34
CA THR A 223 9.71 -7.66 13.09
C THR A 223 9.39 -6.18 13.34
N PRO A 224 10.12 -5.48 14.26
CA PRO A 224 9.74 -4.13 14.66
C PRO A 224 10.04 -3.06 13.60
N SER A 225 10.83 -3.38 12.57
CA SER A 225 11.08 -2.49 11.43
C SER A 225 10.10 -2.76 10.30
N LEU A 226 9.45 -1.71 9.79
CA LEU A 226 8.50 -1.75 8.69
C LEU A 226 9.13 -2.45 7.47
N LYS A 227 8.44 -3.45 6.93
CA LYS A 227 8.85 -4.21 5.74
C LYS A 227 8.14 -3.71 4.50
N LYS A 228 8.72 -3.98 3.34
CA LYS A 228 8.07 -3.85 2.04
C LYS A 228 8.36 -5.02 1.11
N ALA A 229 7.42 -5.34 0.24
CA ALA A 229 7.55 -6.29 -0.85
C ALA A 229 6.80 -5.79 -2.10
N VAL A 230 7.22 -6.24 -3.27
CA VAL A 230 6.47 -6.07 -4.53
C VAL A 230 5.67 -7.34 -4.77
N VAL A 231 4.38 -7.20 -5.03
CA VAL A 231 3.48 -8.29 -5.42
C VAL A 231 2.98 -8.08 -6.84
N ASN A 232 2.73 -9.16 -7.57
CA ASN A 232 1.96 -9.16 -8.81
C ASN A 232 0.47 -9.22 -8.44
N LEU A 233 -0.39 -8.47 -9.14
CA LEU A 233 -1.83 -8.72 -9.10
C LEU A 233 -2.14 -9.97 -9.92
N LEU A 234 -2.99 -10.83 -9.38
CA LEU A 234 -3.41 -12.08 -10.01
C LEU A 234 -4.80 -11.95 -10.64
N ASP A 235 -5.07 -12.85 -11.57
CA ASP A 235 -6.37 -12.96 -12.23
C ASP A 235 -7.39 -13.64 -11.28
N GLN A 236 -8.60 -13.06 -11.19
CA GLN A 236 -9.60 -13.51 -10.22
C GLN A 236 -10.14 -14.92 -10.54
N ASP A 237 -10.29 -15.28 -11.82
CA ASP A 237 -10.70 -16.65 -12.21
C ASP A 237 -9.59 -17.66 -11.86
N TRP A 238 -8.32 -17.25 -11.91
CA TRP A 238 -7.19 -18.08 -11.52
C TRP A 238 -7.15 -18.32 -10.00
N CYS A 239 -7.25 -17.26 -9.19
CA CYS A 239 -7.26 -17.40 -7.73
C CYS A 239 -8.51 -18.12 -7.22
N ASN A 240 -9.69 -17.79 -7.73
CA ASN A 240 -10.94 -18.40 -7.26
C ASN A 240 -11.14 -19.86 -7.74
N SER A 241 -10.20 -20.41 -8.52
CA SER A 241 -10.23 -21.79 -9.01
C SER A 241 -10.13 -22.84 -7.90
N GLU A 242 -10.56 -24.07 -8.20
CA GLU A 242 -10.57 -25.25 -7.29
C GLU A 242 -9.20 -25.58 -6.65
N LEU A 243 -8.10 -25.04 -7.18
CA LEU A 243 -6.74 -25.31 -6.72
C LEU A 243 -6.24 -24.38 -5.61
N PHE A 244 -6.87 -23.21 -5.42
CA PHE A 244 -6.45 -22.21 -4.45
C PHE A 244 -7.60 -21.86 -3.49
N TYR A 245 -8.52 -20.98 -3.91
CA TYR A 245 -9.63 -20.51 -3.06
C TYR A 245 -10.96 -21.24 -3.30
N ASN A 246 -11.10 -22.02 -4.39
CA ASN A 246 -12.22 -22.94 -4.62
C ASN A 246 -13.61 -22.27 -4.46
N GLY A 247 -13.82 -21.12 -5.11
CA GLY A 247 -15.07 -20.36 -5.05
C GLY A 247 -15.29 -19.58 -3.76
N SER A 248 -14.28 -19.39 -2.89
CA SER A 248 -14.40 -18.60 -1.67
C SER A 248 -14.13 -17.10 -1.83
N LEU A 249 -13.61 -16.64 -2.97
CA LEU A 249 -13.45 -15.21 -3.26
C LEU A 249 -14.71 -14.64 -3.91
N THR A 250 -14.97 -13.37 -3.64
CA THR A 250 -16.06 -12.55 -4.17
C THR A 250 -15.60 -11.69 -5.36
N GLU A 251 -16.43 -10.75 -5.85
CA GLU A 251 -15.98 -9.74 -6.83
C GLU A 251 -15.30 -8.55 -6.13
N GLU A 252 -15.45 -8.47 -4.81
CA GLU A 252 -14.93 -7.44 -3.91
C GLU A 252 -13.51 -7.76 -3.35
N ASP A 253 -13.05 -9.01 -3.50
CA ASP A 253 -11.72 -9.47 -3.09
C ASP A 253 -10.66 -9.27 -4.18
N ILE A 254 -9.41 -8.95 -3.80
CA ILE A 254 -8.28 -8.78 -4.73
C ILE A 254 -7.16 -9.76 -4.37
N CYS A 255 -6.71 -10.54 -5.36
CA CYS A 255 -5.66 -11.53 -5.20
C CYS A 255 -4.28 -11.04 -5.67
N ALA A 256 -3.21 -11.39 -4.96
CA ALA A 256 -1.84 -11.02 -5.30
C ALA A 256 -0.80 -12.08 -4.88
N GLU A 257 0.33 -12.18 -5.60
CA GLU A 257 1.46 -13.07 -5.26
C GLU A 257 2.79 -12.30 -5.15
N TYR A 258 3.72 -12.78 -4.34
CA TYR A 258 5.07 -12.24 -4.30
C TYR A 258 5.95 -12.75 -5.45
N ALA A 259 6.70 -11.84 -6.09
CA ALA A 259 7.71 -12.20 -7.09
C ALA A 259 9.12 -12.32 -6.44
N PRO A 260 9.73 -13.53 -6.30
CA PRO A 260 9.31 -14.83 -6.81
C PRO A 260 8.97 -15.87 -5.70
N GLY A 261 7.69 -16.23 -5.57
CA GLY A 261 7.22 -17.58 -5.21
C GLY A 261 7.70 -18.18 -3.88
N GLY A 262 7.92 -17.37 -2.84
CA GLY A 262 8.47 -17.85 -1.56
C GLY A 262 8.29 -16.95 -0.34
N ILE A 263 7.48 -15.90 -0.44
CA ILE A 263 7.04 -15.05 0.69
C ILE A 263 5.56 -14.77 0.43
N ASP A 264 4.74 -14.78 1.48
CA ASP A 264 3.32 -14.46 1.43
C ASP A 264 3.04 -13.40 2.51
N THR A 265 2.01 -12.57 2.34
CA THR A 265 1.58 -11.68 3.44
C THR A 265 1.02 -12.56 4.55
N CYS A 266 1.72 -12.65 5.67
CA CYS A 266 1.60 -13.81 6.57
C CYS A 266 0.30 -13.84 7.40
N GLN A 267 -0.52 -12.80 7.28
CA GLN A 267 -1.95 -12.80 7.62
C GLN A 267 -2.70 -12.02 6.53
N VAL A 268 -3.99 -12.33 6.32
CA VAL A 268 -4.82 -11.77 5.24
C VAL A 268 -4.90 -10.26 5.40
N THR A 269 -4.08 -9.54 4.62
CA THR A 269 -4.23 -8.11 4.42
C THR A 269 -5.17 -7.95 3.24
N ALA A 270 -6.44 -7.64 3.50
CA ALA A 270 -7.35 -7.23 2.45
C ALA A 270 -6.76 -5.98 1.76
N ILE A 271 -6.26 -6.15 0.53
CA ILE A 271 -5.62 -5.07 -0.24
C ILE A 271 -6.72 -4.19 -0.81
N TYR A 272 -7.31 -3.33 0.03
CA TYR A 272 -8.20 -2.28 -0.45
C TYR A 272 -7.44 -1.35 -1.39
N GLY A 273 -8.03 -1.12 -2.58
CA GLY A 273 -7.39 -0.41 -3.69
C GLY A 273 -6.98 1.02 -3.33
N VAL A 274 -5.70 1.15 -2.98
CA VAL A 274 -5.05 2.39 -2.57
C VAL A 274 -3.85 2.60 -3.50
N ALA A 275 -3.87 3.71 -4.24
CA ALA A 275 -2.87 4.07 -5.26
C ALA A 275 -1.72 4.93 -4.70
#